data_AF-A0A352DDF1-F1
#
_entry.id   AF-A0A352DDF1-F1
#
_cell.length_a   1.000
_cell.length_b   1.000
_cell.length_c   1.000
_cell.angle_alpha   90.00
_cell.angle_beta   90.00
_cell.angle_gamma   90.00
#
_symmetry.space_group_name_H-M   'P 1'
#
loop_
_entity.id
_entity.type
_entity.pdbx_description
1 polymer ?
#
loop_
_entity_poly.entity_id
_entity_poly.type
_entity_poly.pdbx_seq_one_letter_code
_entity_poly.pdbx_strand_id
1 'polypeptide(L)'
;MENRDLWEFPLNLTTEEIDRLLRHGWELGKAAFPYKFFSRNCSWQLMPLLDIVKPGLDLSRRFHLWVIPADTAKAVLSGSPAAAPGWRPSLWKTVDWKRSRLSESEKTSVLQLARGDQNAGLKKMDLAGPARKAAVLETAVDYLSWRFYAGRIGKAELDARTDPLLAARAPLGRQPTFTGGPERPASILEAHESLRLGAGPVSLKNGTAYEIQARFAAQDLLDDPAGYLPDAVLEMGSFRLRHDPRYNRLYIKEGRLARVMSLNPWDDWVRRQSWEFSAGIEQADETGRQSGTSAVWAMNAGSGMALEARRPVRQIWYALAEADSGFGPALRSSWRAGAGLKAGVLAENGPVRALIEARYLSYAAGDTRPLWAGSAAASLRLARDSSARLEYSWRGSVKEAGIYFHQFVFAP
;
A
#
# COMPACT_ATOMS: atom_id res chain seq x y z
N MET A 1 16.50 -5.12 1.31
CA MET A 1 15.24 -5.72 1.81
C MET A 1 14.73 -4.98 3.07
N GLU A 2 15.35 -3.88 3.48
CA GLU A 2 15.28 -3.43 4.89
C GLU A 2 14.04 -2.63 5.30
N ASN A 3 13.18 -2.30 4.33
CA ASN A 3 11.89 -1.62 4.54
C ASN A 3 10.68 -2.48 4.21
N ARG A 4 10.88 -3.76 3.86
CA ARG A 4 9.81 -4.67 3.46
C ARG A 4 10.00 -6.02 4.11
N ASP A 5 8.94 -6.50 4.75
CA ASP A 5 8.92 -7.86 5.25
C ASP A 5 9.07 -8.83 4.08
N LEU A 6 9.64 -10.00 4.37
CA LEU A 6 9.76 -11.07 3.40
C LEU A 6 9.00 -12.28 3.89
N TRP A 7 8.29 -12.86 2.93
CA TRP A 7 7.67 -14.15 3.07
C TRP A 7 8.44 -15.15 2.22
N GLU A 8 8.92 -16.19 2.87
CA GLU A 8 9.66 -17.28 2.26
C GLU A 8 8.73 -18.48 2.16
N PHE A 9 8.57 -19.01 0.96
CA PHE A 9 7.64 -20.08 0.66
C PHE A 9 8.44 -21.31 0.26
N PRO A 10 8.58 -22.32 1.14
CA PRO A 10 9.33 -23.52 0.81
C PRO A 10 8.64 -24.29 -0.32
N LEU A 11 9.36 -24.52 -1.42
CA LEU A 11 8.84 -25.26 -2.57
C LEU A 11 8.96 -26.78 -2.43
N ASN A 12 9.71 -27.24 -1.41
CA ASN A 12 10.00 -28.65 -1.13
C ASN A 12 10.46 -29.38 -2.39
N LEU A 13 11.48 -28.83 -3.06
CA LEU A 13 12.08 -29.41 -4.26
C LEU A 13 12.96 -30.61 -3.88
N THR A 14 12.88 -31.67 -4.68
CA THR A 14 13.81 -32.81 -4.68
C THR A 14 15.18 -32.40 -5.22
N THR A 15 16.19 -33.22 -5.00
CA THR A 15 17.55 -32.97 -5.53
C THR A 15 17.54 -32.87 -7.06
N GLU A 16 16.77 -33.71 -7.73
CA GLU A 16 16.64 -33.71 -9.20
C GLU A 16 15.97 -32.44 -9.72
N GLU A 17 14.96 -31.93 -9.01
CA GLU A 17 14.28 -30.67 -9.32
C GLU A 17 15.23 -29.47 -9.10
N ILE A 18 16.04 -29.49 -8.04
CA ILE A 18 17.08 -28.47 -7.79
C ILE A 18 18.13 -28.46 -8.91
N ASP A 19 18.63 -29.63 -9.31
CA ASP A 19 19.61 -29.73 -10.40
C ASP A 19 19.03 -29.22 -11.73
N ARG A 20 17.73 -29.44 -11.97
CA ARG A 20 17.04 -28.90 -13.15
C ARG A 20 16.92 -27.37 -13.06
N LEU A 21 16.56 -26.83 -11.90
CA LEU A 21 16.49 -25.38 -11.65
C LEU A 21 17.84 -24.71 -11.93
N LEU A 22 18.93 -25.28 -11.42
CA LEU A 22 20.28 -24.75 -11.60
C LEU A 22 20.73 -24.79 -13.07
N ARG A 23 20.51 -25.91 -13.77
CA ARG A 23 20.81 -26.03 -15.20
C ARG A 23 20.06 -25.00 -16.04
N HIS A 24 18.75 -24.87 -15.82
CA HIS A 24 17.96 -23.89 -16.58
C HIS A 24 18.32 -22.45 -16.20
N GLY A 25 18.59 -22.17 -14.92
CA GLY A 25 19.11 -20.87 -14.48
C GLY A 25 20.42 -20.49 -15.18
N TRP A 26 21.32 -21.45 -15.42
CA TRP A 26 22.54 -21.24 -16.19
C TRP A 26 22.27 -20.92 -17.66
N GLU A 27 21.34 -21.62 -18.30
CA GLU A 27 20.91 -21.35 -19.70
C GLU A 27 20.33 -19.93 -19.86
N LEU A 28 19.52 -19.51 -18.88
CA LEU A 28 18.87 -18.19 -18.88
C LEU A 28 19.82 -17.04 -18.56
N GLY A 29 21.02 -17.29 -18.01
CA GLY A 29 21.92 -16.26 -17.52
C GLY A 29 22.34 -15.19 -18.53
N LYS A 30 22.23 -15.48 -19.84
CA LYS A 30 22.50 -14.53 -20.94
C LYS A 30 21.24 -14.06 -21.67
N ALA A 31 20.07 -14.54 -21.30
CA ALA A 31 18.81 -14.18 -21.94
C ALA A 31 18.34 -12.80 -21.48
N ALA A 32 17.86 -12.00 -22.42
CA ALA A 32 17.24 -10.70 -22.14
C ALA A 32 15.74 -10.79 -22.43
N PHE A 33 14.93 -10.27 -21.51
CA PHE A 33 13.48 -10.29 -21.64
C PHE A 33 12.92 -8.86 -21.58
N PRO A 34 11.97 -8.51 -22.46
CA PRO A 34 11.27 -7.24 -22.34
C PRO A 34 10.41 -7.23 -21.08
N TYR A 35 10.71 -6.33 -20.14
CA TYR A 35 9.95 -6.18 -18.91
C TYR A 35 8.71 -5.32 -19.15
N LYS A 36 7.52 -5.93 -19.07
CA LYS A 36 6.23 -5.22 -19.11
C LYS A 36 5.53 -5.42 -17.78
N PHE A 37 5.39 -4.35 -16.99
CA PHE A 37 4.90 -4.43 -15.62
C PHE A 37 3.59 -5.24 -15.45
N PHE A 38 2.67 -5.13 -16.42
CA PHE A 38 1.35 -5.77 -16.36
C PHE A 38 1.31 -7.24 -16.77
N SER A 39 2.18 -7.66 -17.71
CA SER A 39 2.05 -8.96 -18.38
C SER A 39 3.35 -9.76 -18.49
N ARG A 40 4.51 -9.08 -18.47
CA ARG A 40 5.84 -9.71 -18.55
C ARG A 40 6.70 -9.21 -17.40
N ASN A 41 6.17 -9.31 -16.18
CA ASN A 41 6.87 -8.94 -14.96
C ASN A 41 7.70 -10.11 -14.41
N CYS A 42 8.33 -9.93 -13.25
CA CYS A 42 9.18 -10.97 -12.65
C CYS A 42 8.40 -12.28 -12.44
N SER A 43 7.13 -12.20 -12.05
CA SER A 43 6.31 -13.38 -11.80
C SER A 43 6.06 -14.18 -13.08
N TRP A 44 5.84 -13.49 -14.20
CA TRP A 44 5.74 -14.12 -15.51
C TRP A 44 7.00 -14.91 -15.89
N GLN A 45 8.18 -14.42 -15.54
CA GLN A 45 9.43 -15.12 -15.83
C GLN A 45 9.67 -16.30 -14.89
N LEU A 46 9.18 -16.22 -13.65
CA LEU A 46 9.30 -17.29 -12.67
C LEU A 46 8.38 -18.49 -12.98
N MET A 47 7.21 -18.28 -13.58
CA MET A 47 6.27 -19.38 -13.83
C MET A 47 6.82 -20.45 -14.78
N PRO A 48 7.36 -20.15 -15.98
CA PRO A 48 7.96 -21.17 -16.84
C PRO A 48 9.14 -21.88 -16.19
N LEU A 49 9.95 -21.15 -15.42
CA LEU A 49 11.05 -21.73 -14.65
C LEU A 49 10.52 -22.77 -13.66
N LEU A 50 9.47 -22.44 -12.91
CA LEU A 50 8.84 -23.34 -11.95
C LEU A 50 8.12 -24.51 -12.62
N ASP A 51 7.50 -24.32 -13.78
CA ASP A 51 6.88 -25.40 -14.56
C ASP A 51 7.92 -26.36 -15.15
N ILE A 52 9.09 -25.87 -15.55
CA ILE A 52 10.20 -26.73 -15.98
C ILE A 52 10.72 -27.55 -14.80
N VAL A 53 10.90 -26.91 -13.65
CA VAL A 53 11.40 -27.54 -12.41
C VAL A 53 10.40 -28.57 -11.90
N LYS A 54 9.13 -28.20 -11.79
CA LYS A 54 8.04 -29.01 -11.24
C LYS A 54 6.80 -28.97 -12.15
N PRO A 55 6.77 -29.79 -13.22
CA PRO A 55 5.72 -29.75 -14.24
C PRO A 55 4.30 -29.93 -13.72
N GLY A 56 4.12 -30.57 -12.56
CA GLY A 56 2.81 -30.74 -11.93
C GLY A 56 2.17 -29.44 -11.42
N LEU A 57 2.89 -28.31 -11.33
CA LEU A 57 2.32 -27.03 -10.91
C LEU A 57 1.40 -26.43 -12.00
N ASP A 58 1.76 -26.60 -13.28
CA ASP A 58 1.06 -26.09 -14.48
C ASP A 58 0.67 -24.61 -14.37
N LEU A 59 1.58 -23.77 -13.87
CA LEU A 59 1.34 -22.36 -13.55
C LEU A 59 1.09 -21.53 -14.80
N SER A 60 1.90 -21.72 -15.85
CA SER A 60 1.82 -20.91 -17.08
C SER A 60 0.48 -21.08 -17.80
N ARG A 61 -0.24 -22.18 -17.56
CA ARG A 61 -1.61 -22.38 -18.07
C ARG A 61 -2.70 -21.74 -17.21
N ARG A 62 -2.41 -21.32 -15.98
CA ARG A 62 -3.37 -20.66 -15.07
C ARG A 62 -3.43 -19.15 -15.24
N PHE A 63 -2.49 -18.55 -15.98
CA PHE A 63 -2.37 -17.10 -16.16
C PHE A 63 -2.29 -16.75 -17.66
N HIS A 64 -3.32 -16.09 -18.19
CA HIS A 64 -3.45 -15.79 -19.62
C HIS A 64 -3.36 -14.30 -19.94
N LEU A 65 -4.08 -13.48 -19.19
CA LEU A 65 -4.24 -12.05 -19.49
C LEU A 65 -3.32 -11.17 -18.63
N TRP A 66 -3.18 -11.51 -17.36
CA TRP A 66 -2.46 -10.74 -16.37
C TRP A 66 -1.68 -11.65 -15.44
N VAL A 67 -0.61 -11.12 -14.87
CA VAL A 67 0.22 -11.87 -13.92
C VAL A 67 0.40 -11.01 -12.69
N ILE A 68 -0.36 -11.29 -11.66
CA ILE A 68 -0.27 -10.59 -10.39
C ILE A 68 0.66 -11.40 -9.49
N PRO A 69 1.78 -10.83 -8.99
CA PRO A 69 2.76 -11.60 -8.22
C PRO A 69 2.19 -12.33 -7.00
N ALA A 70 1.21 -11.71 -6.32
CA ALA A 70 0.49 -12.33 -5.21
C ALA A 70 -0.25 -13.62 -5.62
N ASP A 71 -0.90 -13.59 -6.78
CA ASP A 71 -1.69 -14.71 -7.28
C ASP A 71 -0.79 -15.85 -7.74
N THR A 72 0.34 -15.54 -8.37
CA THR A 72 1.36 -16.55 -8.69
C THR A 72 1.90 -17.21 -7.42
N ALA A 73 2.18 -16.44 -6.36
CA ALA A 73 2.61 -17.01 -5.09
C ALA A 73 1.55 -17.96 -4.50
N LYS A 74 0.28 -17.55 -4.49
CA LYS A 74 -0.85 -18.41 -4.08
C LYS A 74 -0.95 -19.68 -4.95
N ALA A 75 -0.81 -19.57 -6.26
CA ALA A 75 -0.88 -20.69 -7.19
C ALA A 75 0.25 -21.71 -6.96
N VAL A 76 1.49 -21.24 -6.82
CA VAL A 76 2.67 -22.07 -6.49
C VAL A 76 2.46 -22.83 -5.18
N LEU A 77 1.94 -22.14 -4.17
CA LEU A 77 1.67 -22.72 -2.85
C LEU A 77 0.56 -23.76 -2.89
N SER A 78 -0.50 -23.54 -3.67
CA SER A 78 -1.59 -24.51 -3.82
C SER A 78 -1.16 -25.83 -4.47
N GLY A 79 -0.12 -25.79 -5.32
CA GLY A 79 0.40 -26.96 -6.04
C GLY A 79 1.60 -27.64 -5.37
N SER A 80 2.07 -27.13 -4.23
CA SER A 80 3.24 -27.65 -3.53
C SER A 80 2.84 -28.35 -2.22
N PRO A 81 3.63 -29.33 -1.71
CA PRO A 81 3.37 -29.92 -0.41
C PRO A 81 3.29 -28.82 0.66
N ALA A 82 2.33 -28.94 1.57
CA ALA A 82 2.09 -27.92 2.59
C ALA A 82 3.36 -27.65 3.40
N ALA A 83 3.87 -26.43 3.29
CA ALA A 83 4.97 -25.93 4.10
C ALA A 83 4.55 -24.63 4.77
N ALA A 84 4.91 -24.48 6.04
CA ALA A 84 4.67 -23.23 6.74
C ALA A 84 5.53 -22.13 6.11
N PRO A 85 4.95 -20.98 5.71
CA PRO A 85 5.74 -19.90 5.16
C PRO A 85 6.67 -19.32 6.24
N GLY A 86 7.94 -19.12 5.90
CA GLY A 86 8.90 -18.38 6.72
C GLY A 86 8.58 -16.89 6.67
N TRP A 87 8.60 -16.22 7.82
CA TRP A 87 8.46 -14.76 7.87
C TRP A 87 9.74 -14.14 8.42
N ARG A 88 10.30 -13.23 7.63
CA ARG A 88 11.45 -12.41 8.03
C ARG A 88 10.99 -10.95 8.14
N PRO A 89 10.92 -10.38 9.35
CA PRO A 89 10.56 -8.97 9.51
C PRO A 89 11.59 -8.09 8.82
N SER A 90 11.12 -6.98 8.25
CA SER A 90 12.02 -5.90 7.85
C SER A 90 12.79 -5.35 9.05
N LEU A 91 13.99 -4.82 8.78
CA LEU A 91 14.77 -4.14 9.80
C LEU A 91 13.96 -3.00 10.45
N TRP A 92 13.18 -2.26 9.66
CA TRP A 92 12.27 -1.25 10.20
C TRP A 92 11.26 -1.84 11.19
N LYS A 93 10.61 -2.96 10.86
CA LYS A 93 9.63 -3.57 11.76
C LYS A 93 10.26 -4.05 13.07
N THR A 94 11.50 -4.54 13.02
CA THR A 94 12.28 -4.84 14.22
C THR A 94 12.57 -3.57 15.04
N VAL A 95 13.01 -2.48 14.40
CA VAL A 95 13.25 -1.19 15.06
C VAL A 95 11.97 -0.62 15.67
N ASP A 96 10.85 -0.64 14.96
CA ASP A 96 9.56 -0.13 15.44
C ASP A 96 9.01 -0.96 16.60
N TRP A 97 9.17 -2.29 16.55
CA TRP A 97 8.85 -3.16 17.69
C TRP A 97 9.73 -2.86 18.91
N LYS A 98 11.06 -2.71 18.73
CA LYS A 98 11.94 -2.28 19.84
C LYS A 98 11.50 -0.93 20.39
N ARG A 99 11.22 0.03 19.51
CA ARG A 99 10.70 1.37 19.85
C ARG A 99 9.41 1.28 20.67
N SER A 100 8.48 0.38 20.34
CA SER A 100 7.22 0.22 21.08
C SER A 100 7.40 -0.32 22.50
N ARG A 101 8.58 -0.89 22.83
CA ARG A 101 8.96 -1.37 24.18
C ARG A 101 9.76 -0.35 25.00
N LEU A 102 10.06 0.80 24.41
CA LEU A 102 10.74 1.91 25.08
C LEU A 102 9.72 2.94 25.61
N SER A 103 10.04 3.56 26.73
CA SER A 103 9.36 4.76 27.22
C SER A 103 9.68 5.98 26.35
N GLU A 104 8.92 7.06 26.47
CA GLU A 104 9.14 8.28 25.65
C GLU A 104 10.53 8.92 25.89
N SER A 105 11.05 8.87 27.12
CA SER A 105 12.40 9.37 27.45
C SER A 105 13.50 8.52 26.80
N GLU A 106 13.30 7.20 26.74
CA GLU A 106 14.22 6.28 26.07
C GLU A 106 14.16 6.42 24.54
N LYS A 107 12.97 6.59 23.96
CA LYS A 107 12.81 6.90 22.53
C LYS A 107 13.56 8.18 22.16
N THR A 108 13.44 9.21 23.00
CA THR A 108 14.17 10.48 22.83
C THR A 108 15.68 10.26 22.90
N SER A 109 16.13 9.41 23.83
CA SER A 109 17.54 9.05 23.99
C SER A 109 18.08 8.32 22.75
N VAL A 110 17.32 7.38 22.16
CA VAL A 110 17.71 6.73 20.89
C VAL A 110 17.87 7.76 19.78
N LEU A 111 16.92 8.69 19.63
CA LEU A 111 17.01 9.75 18.63
C LEU A 111 18.22 10.66 18.85
N GLN A 112 18.50 11.03 20.10
CA GLN A 112 19.69 11.82 20.45
C GLN A 112 20.99 11.09 20.09
N LEU A 113 21.09 9.78 20.38
CA LEU A 113 22.27 8.97 20.05
C LEU A 113 22.47 8.80 18.54
N ALA A 114 21.39 8.61 17.79
CA ALA A 114 21.45 8.29 16.37
C ALA A 114 21.48 9.52 15.44
N ARG A 115 20.88 10.64 15.87
CA ARG A 115 20.72 11.85 15.03
C ARG A 115 21.26 13.13 15.68
N GLY A 116 21.38 13.18 17.00
CA GLY A 116 21.83 14.34 17.74
C GLY A 116 23.31 14.29 18.13
N ASP A 117 23.63 15.02 19.20
CA ASP A 117 24.91 14.94 19.91
C ASP A 117 24.95 13.64 20.71
N GLN A 118 25.63 12.65 20.12
CA GLN A 118 25.79 11.31 20.67
C GLN A 118 26.62 11.32 21.96
N ASN A 119 27.64 12.17 22.06
CA ASN A 119 28.50 12.25 23.23
C ASN A 119 27.72 12.77 24.44
N ALA A 120 26.92 13.82 24.25
CA ALA A 120 26.02 14.31 25.28
C ALA A 120 24.95 13.25 25.65
N GLY A 121 24.42 12.53 24.65
CA GLY A 121 23.45 11.45 24.86
C GLY A 121 23.99 10.31 25.71
N LEU A 122 25.22 9.84 25.42
CA LEU A 122 25.89 8.78 26.19
C LEU A 122 26.16 9.20 27.64
N LYS A 123 26.58 10.45 27.88
CA LYS A 123 26.82 10.98 29.23
C LYS A 123 25.54 11.07 30.08
N LYS A 124 24.40 11.39 29.46
CA LYS A 124 23.10 11.53 30.14
C LYS A 124 22.40 10.20 30.44
N MET A 125 22.90 9.08 29.91
CA MET A 125 22.23 7.78 29.94
C MET A 125 22.33 7.03 31.28
N ASP A 126 22.46 7.76 32.38
CA ASP A 126 22.69 7.23 33.73
C ASP A 126 21.39 6.80 34.45
N LEU A 127 20.23 6.91 33.78
CA LEU A 127 18.92 6.95 34.44
C LEU A 127 18.09 5.65 34.36
N ALA A 128 18.64 4.53 33.91
CA ALA A 128 17.92 3.24 33.94
C ALA A 128 18.91 2.06 34.03
N GLY A 129 18.59 1.03 34.81
CA GLY A 129 19.45 -0.13 35.06
C GLY A 129 20.02 -0.78 33.79
N PRO A 130 21.04 -1.64 33.91
CA PRO A 130 21.88 -2.08 32.79
C PRO A 130 21.10 -2.67 31.61
N ALA A 131 19.97 -3.35 31.87
CA ALA A 131 19.10 -3.88 30.83
C ALA A 131 18.41 -2.79 29.98
N ARG A 132 17.96 -1.68 30.58
CA ARG A 132 17.32 -0.58 29.84
C ARG A 132 18.34 0.22 29.04
N LYS A 133 19.52 0.47 29.62
CA LYS A 133 20.65 1.08 28.89
C LYS A 133 21.04 0.24 27.68
N ALA A 134 21.14 -1.09 27.85
CA ALA A 134 21.38 -2.01 26.76
C ALA A 134 20.29 -1.95 25.68
N ALA A 135 19.01 -1.92 26.06
CA ALA A 135 17.89 -1.82 25.12
C ALA A 135 17.93 -0.53 24.28
N VAL A 136 18.26 0.61 24.88
CA VAL A 136 18.41 1.90 24.17
C VAL A 136 19.57 1.86 23.18
N LEU A 137 20.74 1.37 23.60
CA LEU A 137 21.93 1.28 22.75
C LEU A 137 21.70 0.33 21.57
N GLU A 138 21.13 -0.86 21.82
CA GLU A 138 20.80 -1.82 20.76
C GLU A 138 19.79 -1.26 19.76
N THR A 139 18.76 -0.55 20.24
CA THR A 139 17.77 0.09 19.36
C THR A 139 18.41 1.20 18.52
N ALA A 140 19.34 1.98 19.09
CA ALA A 140 20.05 3.02 18.37
C ALA A 140 20.95 2.46 17.25
N VAL A 141 21.63 1.34 17.50
CA VAL A 141 22.44 0.64 16.47
C VAL A 141 21.57 0.09 15.34
N ASP A 142 20.45 -0.57 15.65
CA ASP A 142 19.53 -1.08 14.63
C ASP A 142 18.91 0.06 13.82
N TYR A 143 18.57 1.17 14.49
CA TYR A 143 18.02 2.34 13.83
C TYR A 143 19.04 3.03 12.92
N LEU A 144 20.33 3.12 13.31
CA LEU A 144 21.40 3.61 12.42
C LEU A 144 21.58 2.70 11.21
N SER A 145 21.58 1.38 11.42
CA SER A 145 21.64 0.39 10.34
C SER A 145 20.47 0.56 9.37
N TRP A 146 19.26 0.75 9.91
CA TRP A 146 18.08 1.05 9.11
C TRP A 146 18.24 2.34 8.31
N ARG A 147 18.71 3.44 8.94
CA ARG A 147 18.94 4.72 8.24
C ARG A 147 19.92 4.55 7.08
N PHE A 148 20.97 3.75 7.25
CA PHE A 148 21.93 3.46 6.19
C PHE A 148 21.27 2.71 5.02
N TYR A 149 20.61 1.58 5.30
CA TYR A 149 19.97 0.78 4.24
C TYR A 149 18.76 1.46 3.59
N ALA A 150 18.12 2.41 4.29
CA ALA A 150 17.09 3.28 3.75
C ALA A 150 17.66 4.46 2.94
N GLY A 151 18.99 4.54 2.75
CA GLY A 151 19.66 5.59 1.98
C GLY A 151 19.63 6.96 2.64
N ARG A 152 19.48 7.03 3.96
CA ARG A 152 19.37 8.29 4.73
C ARG A 152 20.70 8.78 5.30
N ILE A 153 21.69 7.90 5.41
CA ILE A 153 23.07 8.21 5.83
C ILE A 153 24.05 7.41 4.99
N GLY A 154 25.29 7.90 4.88
CA GLY A 154 26.38 7.17 4.23
C GLY A 154 27.07 6.18 5.18
N LYS A 155 27.91 5.30 4.63
CA LYS A 155 28.66 4.30 5.41
C LYS A 155 29.57 4.93 6.47
N ALA A 156 30.27 6.02 6.14
CA ALA A 156 31.16 6.71 7.08
C ALA A 156 30.42 7.22 8.32
N GLU A 157 29.19 7.74 8.18
CA GLU A 157 28.36 8.16 9.32
C GLU A 157 27.86 6.95 10.12
N LEU A 158 27.48 5.85 9.46
CA LEU A 158 27.09 4.62 10.12
C LEU A 158 28.23 4.11 11.02
N ASP A 159 29.41 3.94 10.47
CA ASP A 159 30.58 3.39 11.17
C ASP A 159 30.94 4.30 12.36
N ALA A 160 31.10 5.61 12.12
CA ALA A 160 31.47 6.59 13.15
C ALA A 160 30.47 6.69 14.31
N ARG A 161 29.18 6.50 14.05
CA ARG A 161 28.13 6.55 15.09
C ARG A 161 27.85 5.20 15.74
N THR A 162 28.18 4.08 15.10
CA THR A 162 27.87 2.75 15.65
C THR A 162 28.91 2.30 16.66
N ASP A 163 30.19 2.54 16.39
CA ASP A 163 31.29 2.08 17.25
C ASP A 163 31.19 2.58 18.70
N PRO A 164 30.90 3.86 18.99
CA PRO A 164 30.78 4.34 20.37
C PRO A 164 29.60 3.70 21.11
N LEU A 165 28.51 3.38 20.39
CA LEU A 165 27.33 2.72 20.98
C LEU A 165 27.64 1.26 21.33
N LEU A 166 28.35 0.55 20.45
CA LEU A 166 28.80 -0.82 20.71
C LEU A 166 29.82 -0.87 21.85
N ALA A 167 30.75 0.08 21.91
CA ALA A 167 31.71 0.22 22.99
C ALA A 167 31.01 0.50 24.35
N ALA A 168 29.96 1.32 24.36
CA ALA A 168 29.14 1.54 25.56
C ALA A 168 28.26 0.33 25.93
N ARG A 169 27.88 -0.49 24.95
CA ARG A 169 27.02 -1.66 25.12
C ARG A 169 27.78 -2.88 25.65
N ALA A 170 29.03 -3.07 25.22
CA ALA A 170 29.82 -4.26 25.52
C ALA A 170 30.03 -4.52 27.04
N PRO A 171 30.38 -3.52 27.88
CA PRO A 171 30.61 -3.73 29.32
C PRO A 171 29.35 -4.14 30.09
N LEU A 172 28.14 -3.93 29.53
CA LEU A 172 26.89 -4.30 30.18
C LEU A 172 26.65 -5.82 30.19
N GLY A 173 27.45 -6.59 29.45
CA GLY A 173 27.33 -8.05 29.39
C GLY A 173 26.00 -8.52 28.80
N ARG A 174 25.61 -9.75 29.12
CA ARG A 174 24.33 -10.32 28.69
C ARG A 174 23.19 -9.68 29.50
N GLN A 175 22.27 -9.03 28.80
CA GLN A 175 21.11 -8.37 29.38
C GLN A 175 19.83 -8.89 28.70
N PRO A 176 18.75 -9.15 29.45
CA PRO A 176 17.45 -9.46 28.87
C PRO A 176 16.77 -8.16 28.39
N THR A 177 17.20 -7.64 27.23
CA THR A 177 16.71 -6.35 26.70
C THR A 177 15.30 -6.45 26.10
N PHE A 178 15.13 -7.37 25.15
CA PHE A 178 13.88 -7.61 24.47
C PHE A 178 13.55 -9.10 24.47
N THR A 179 12.35 -9.44 24.93
CA THR A 179 11.82 -10.82 24.90
C THR A 179 10.77 -10.94 23.79
N GLY A 180 10.94 -11.94 22.92
CA GLY A 180 10.08 -12.16 21.75
C GLY A 180 10.54 -11.38 20.51
N GLY A 181 9.58 -11.02 19.65
CA GLY A 181 9.83 -10.31 18.40
C GLY A 181 8.60 -9.52 17.93
N PRO A 182 8.70 -8.84 16.78
CA PRO A 182 7.55 -8.18 16.16
C PRO A 182 6.42 -9.17 15.90
N GLU A 183 5.19 -8.67 15.95
CA GLU A 183 4.01 -9.49 15.63
C GLU A 183 4.06 -9.92 14.16
N ARG A 184 3.84 -11.22 13.94
CA ARG A 184 3.79 -11.80 12.60
C ARG A 184 2.53 -11.31 11.90
N PRO A 185 2.64 -10.56 10.78
CA PRO A 185 1.47 -10.14 10.03
C PRO A 185 0.83 -11.35 9.33
N ALA A 186 -0.41 -11.16 8.86
CA ALA A 186 -1.04 -12.10 7.94
C ALA A 186 -0.21 -12.26 6.66
N SER A 187 -0.17 -13.48 6.14
CA SER A 187 0.53 -13.83 4.89
C SER A 187 -0.37 -13.59 3.67
N ILE A 188 0.20 -13.67 2.48
CA ILE A 188 -0.58 -13.58 1.24
C ILE A 188 -1.60 -14.73 1.09
N LEU A 189 -1.45 -15.84 1.82
CA LEU A 189 -2.43 -16.94 1.84
C LEU A 189 -3.72 -16.57 2.58
N GLU A 190 -3.63 -15.62 3.49
CA GLU A 190 -4.75 -15.09 4.27
C GLU A 190 -5.37 -13.86 3.60
N ALA A 191 -4.72 -13.32 2.58
CA ALA A 191 -5.22 -12.20 1.80
C ALA A 191 -6.43 -12.59 0.95
N HIS A 192 -7.33 -11.64 0.77
CA HIS A 192 -8.37 -11.73 -0.25
C HIS A 192 -7.77 -11.91 -1.66
N GLU A 193 -8.54 -12.42 -2.60
CA GLU A 193 -8.10 -12.50 -4.00
C GLU A 193 -7.94 -11.11 -4.67
N SER A 194 -7.16 -11.05 -5.74
CA SER A 194 -6.68 -9.78 -6.30
C SER A 194 -7.68 -9.04 -7.21
N LEU A 195 -8.64 -9.75 -7.80
CA LEU A 195 -9.70 -9.18 -8.62
C LEU A 195 -10.94 -8.97 -7.76
N ARG A 196 -11.36 -7.72 -7.63
CA ARG A 196 -12.61 -7.36 -6.94
C ARG A 196 -13.71 -7.11 -7.96
N LEU A 197 -14.82 -7.83 -7.84
CA LEU A 197 -16.06 -7.58 -8.54
C LEU A 197 -17.07 -6.99 -7.57
N GLY A 198 -17.86 -6.02 -8.00
CA GLY A 198 -18.87 -5.37 -7.17
C GLY A 198 -20.14 -5.03 -7.93
N ALA A 199 -21.25 -4.99 -7.22
CA ALA A 199 -22.50 -4.45 -7.76
C ALA A 199 -23.33 -3.80 -6.65
N GLY A 200 -24.12 -2.80 -7.02
CA GLY A 200 -24.93 -2.10 -6.03
C GLY A 200 -25.82 -0.99 -6.58
N PRO A 201 -26.93 -0.65 -5.88
CA PRO A 201 -27.71 0.53 -6.16
C PRO A 201 -27.02 1.80 -5.66
N VAL A 202 -27.28 2.91 -6.36
CA VAL A 202 -26.81 4.25 -6.02
C VAL A 202 -27.99 5.21 -6.01
N SER A 203 -28.24 5.81 -4.86
CA SER A 203 -29.21 6.87 -4.70
C SER A 203 -28.65 8.19 -5.23
N LEU A 204 -29.39 8.81 -6.14
CA LEU A 204 -29.13 10.13 -6.72
C LEU A 204 -30.26 11.08 -6.32
N LYS A 205 -30.03 12.40 -6.47
CA LYS A 205 -31.05 13.42 -6.17
C LYS A 205 -32.42 13.16 -6.82
N ASN A 206 -32.45 12.54 -8.01
CA ASN A 206 -33.64 12.38 -8.83
C ASN A 206 -33.92 10.92 -9.23
N GLY A 207 -33.54 9.96 -8.39
CA GLY A 207 -33.81 8.54 -8.62
C GLY A 207 -32.65 7.64 -8.23
N THR A 208 -32.72 6.39 -8.66
CA THR A 208 -31.71 5.37 -8.38
C THR A 208 -31.00 4.99 -9.67
N ALA A 209 -29.68 4.85 -9.59
CA ALA A 209 -28.84 4.24 -10.62
C ALA A 209 -28.31 2.90 -10.10
N TYR A 210 -27.77 2.08 -11.00
CA TYR A 210 -27.16 0.80 -10.67
C TYR A 210 -25.73 0.77 -11.19
N GLU A 211 -24.82 0.23 -10.38
CA GLU A 211 -23.43 0.10 -10.76
C GLU A 211 -22.93 -1.32 -10.72
N ILE A 212 -21.99 -1.60 -11.63
CA ILE A 212 -21.12 -2.77 -11.61
C ILE A 212 -19.69 -2.26 -11.56
N GLN A 213 -18.87 -2.88 -10.71
CA GLN A 213 -17.49 -2.51 -10.45
C GLN A 213 -16.56 -3.69 -10.72
N ALA A 214 -15.41 -3.42 -11.30
CA ALA A 214 -14.31 -4.37 -11.44
C ALA A 214 -12.99 -3.66 -11.11
N ARG A 215 -12.12 -4.28 -10.33
CA ARG A 215 -10.79 -3.74 -9.98
C ARG A 215 -9.75 -4.84 -10.10
N PHE A 216 -8.78 -4.61 -10.97
CA PHE A 216 -7.67 -5.50 -11.25
C PHE A 216 -6.44 -5.07 -10.44
N ALA A 217 -6.02 -5.95 -9.52
CA ALA A 217 -4.86 -5.79 -8.65
C ALA A 217 -4.92 -4.54 -7.74
N ALA A 218 -4.28 -4.51 -6.58
CA ALA A 218 -4.26 -5.56 -5.57
C ALA A 218 -5.23 -5.19 -4.44
N GLN A 219 -5.18 -3.95 -3.93
CA GLN A 219 -6.06 -3.47 -2.84
C GLN A 219 -6.32 -1.95 -2.92
N ASP A 220 -7.43 -1.50 -2.32
CA ASP A 220 -7.66 -0.10 -1.93
C ASP A 220 -7.58 0.10 -0.39
N LEU A 221 -7.74 1.34 0.10
CA LEU A 221 -7.65 1.65 1.54
C LEU A 221 -8.81 1.09 2.37
N LEU A 222 -9.90 0.64 1.75
CA LEU A 222 -11.11 0.17 2.40
C LEU A 222 -11.27 -1.36 2.32
N ASP A 223 -10.44 -2.03 1.54
CA ASP A 223 -10.32 -3.48 1.52
C ASP A 223 -9.63 -3.99 2.83
N ASP A 224 -9.84 -5.27 3.14
CA ASP A 224 -9.19 -5.93 4.30
C ASP A 224 -7.67 -5.97 4.08
N PRO A 225 -6.86 -5.38 4.97
CA PRO A 225 -5.42 -5.28 4.78
C PRO A 225 -4.67 -6.59 5.02
N ALA A 226 -5.34 -7.67 5.45
CA ALA A 226 -4.70 -8.96 5.71
C ALA A 226 -3.87 -9.43 4.49
N GLY A 227 -2.57 -9.69 4.72
CA GLY A 227 -1.64 -10.13 3.68
C GLY A 227 -1.19 -9.04 2.69
N TYR A 228 -1.66 -7.80 2.85
CA TYR A 228 -1.26 -6.65 2.05
C TYR A 228 -0.72 -5.49 2.93
N LEU A 229 -0.35 -4.36 2.31
CA LEU A 229 0.14 -3.18 3.02
C LEU A 229 -1.03 -2.27 3.42
N PRO A 230 -1.39 -2.12 4.71
CA PRO A 230 -2.66 -1.51 5.12
C PRO A 230 -2.89 -0.08 4.65
N ASP A 231 -1.81 0.67 4.42
CA ASP A 231 -1.83 2.13 4.20
C ASP A 231 -1.41 2.50 2.77
N ALA A 232 -1.56 1.55 1.84
CA ALA A 232 -1.17 1.70 0.44
C ALA A 232 -2.27 1.26 -0.51
N VAL A 233 -2.48 2.05 -1.55
CA VAL A 233 -3.32 1.70 -2.70
C VAL A 233 -2.42 1.30 -3.84
N LEU A 234 -2.79 0.21 -4.49
CA LEU A 234 -2.21 -0.19 -5.77
C LEU A 234 -3.37 -0.70 -6.61
N GLU A 235 -3.90 0.13 -7.48
CA GLU A 235 -4.91 -0.25 -8.47
C GLU A 235 -4.30 -0.13 -9.87
N MET A 236 -4.41 -1.20 -10.65
CA MET A 236 -3.81 -1.31 -11.97
C MET A 236 -4.87 -1.71 -12.99
N GLY A 237 -5.87 -0.85 -13.13
CA GLY A 237 -7.09 -1.12 -13.88
C GLY A 237 -8.29 -1.21 -12.94
N SER A 238 -9.20 -0.25 -13.02
CA SER A 238 -10.52 -0.38 -12.40
C SER A 238 -11.58 0.27 -13.26
N PHE A 239 -12.80 -0.24 -13.18
CA PHE A 239 -13.94 0.21 -13.94
C PHE A 239 -15.17 0.26 -13.05
N ARG A 240 -15.91 1.35 -13.14
CA ARG A 240 -17.28 1.49 -12.61
C ARG A 240 -18.19 1.81 -13.78
N LEU A 241 -19.05 0.86 -14.13
CA LEU A 241 -20.07 1.03 -15.15
C LEU A 241 -21.39 1.34 -14.46
N ARG A 242 -22.06 2.41 -14.88
CA ARG A 242 -23.32 2.86 -14.29
C ARG A 242 -24.44 2.84 -15.31
N HIS A 243 -25.56 2.27 -14.93
CA HIS A 243 -26.84 2.41 -15.62
C HIS A 243 -27.71 3.41 -14.87
N ASP A 244 -28.12 4.49 -15.54
CA ASP A 244 -29.06 5.49 -15.03
C ASP A 244 -30.40 5.35 -15.78
N PRO A 245 -31.42 4.72 -15.15
CA PRO A 245 -32.74 4.49 -15.75
C PRO A 245 -33.46 5.77 -16.15
N ARG A 246 -33.23 6.89 -15.44
CA ARG A 246 -33.90 8.16 -15.73
C ARG A 246 -33.61 8.64 -17.15
N TYR A 247 -32.40 8.37 -17.63
CA TYR A 247 -31.95 8.75 -18.96
C TYR A 247 -31.78 7.55 -19.90
N ASN A 248 -32.18 6.35 -19.45
CA ASN A 248 -31.94 5.08 -20.10
C ASN A 248 -30.51 4.95 -20.66
N ARG A 249 -29.51 5.24 -19.82
CA ARG A 249 -28.12 5.36 -20.26
C ARG A 249 -27.19 4.46 -19.47
N LEU A 250 -26.39 3.69 -20.19
CA LEU A 250 -25.25 2.96 -19.67
C LEU A 250 -23.97 3.74 -19.99
N TYR A 251 -23.14 4.03 -18.99
CA TYR A 251 -21.92 4.80 -19.19
C TYR A 251 -20.83 4.44 -18.17
N ILE A 252 -19.58 4.72 -18.53
CA ILE A 252 -18.44 4.58 -17.62
C ILE A 252 -18.48 5.73 -16.63
N LYS A 253 -18.80 5.45 -15.36
CA LYS A 253 -18.75 6.44 -14.29
C LYS A 253 -17.29 6.74 -13.91
N GLU A 254 -16.45 5.72 -13.87
CA GLU A 254 -15.03 5.83 -13.57
C GLU A 254 -14.25 4.70 -14.26
N GLY A 255 -13.06 4.99 -14.77
CA GLY A 255 -12.13 4.00 -15.28
C GLY A 255 -10.68 4.37 -14.94
N ARG A 256 -10.05 3.77 -13.93
CA ARG A 256 -8.65 4.07 -13.57
C ARG A 256 -7.72 3.14 -14.33
N LEU A 257 -6.74 3.69 -15.03
CA LEU A 257 -5.64 2.90 -15.59
C LEU A 257 -4.65 2.55 -14.48
N ALA A 258 -4.33 3.53 -13.64
CA ALA A 258 -3.46 3.35 -12.49
C ALA A 258 -3.88 4.29 -11.36
N ARG A 259 -3.85 3.78 -10.14
CA ARG A 259 -3.94 4.57 -8.90
C ARG A 259 -2.97 3.98 -7.90
N VAL A 260 -2.02 4.80 -7.46
CA VAL A 260 -1.04 4.42 -6.45
C VAL A 260 -1.06 5.44 -5.35
N MET A 261 -1.11 4.98 -4.12
CA MET A 261 -1.08 5.83 -2.94
C MET A 261 -0.24 5.15 -1.88
N SER A 262 0.58 5.93 -1.18
CA SER A 262 1.33 5.44 -0.02
C SER A 262 1.21 6.47 1.08
N LEU A 263 0.40 6.17 2.08
CA LEU A 263 0.34 6.93 3.31
C LEU A 263 1.49 6.47 4.21
N ASN A 264 2.40 7.39 4.49
CA ASN A 264 3.54 7.18 5.37
C ASN A 264 3.35 8.11 6.57
N PRO A 265 2.80 7.62 7.71
CA PRO A 265 2.71 8.41 8.93
C PRO A 265 4.06 9.03 9.29
N TRP A 266 4.06 10.35 9.39
CA TRP A 266 5.23 11.13 9.69
C TRP A 266 5.53 11.05 11.17
N ASP A 267 6.74 10.61 11.49
CA ASP A 267 7.29 10.67 12.84
C ASP A 267 8.77 11.06 12.80
N ASP A 268 9.34 11.32 13.97
CA ASP A 268 10.74 11.72 14.12
C ASP A 268 11.76 10.62 13.77
N TRP A 269 11.31 9.39 13.51
CA TRP A 269 12.17 8.27 13.15
C TRP A 269 12.24 8.08 11.63
N VAL A 270 11.11 8.12 10.91
CA VAL A 270 11.05 7.75 9.48
C VAL A 270 11.07 8.95 8.54
N ARG A 271 10.49 10.09 8.95
CA ARG A 271 10.38 11.35 8.16
C ARG A 271 10.21 11.10 6.65
N ARG A 272 9.15 10.38 6.28
CA ARG A 272 8.83 10.03 4.88
C ARG A 272 7.51 10.67 4.49
N GLN A 273 7.50 11.28 3.30
CA GLN A 273 6.31 11.91 2.76
C GLN A 273 5.30 10.87 2.28
N SER A 274 4.03 11.19 2.45
CA SER A 274 2.93 10.49 1.79
C SER A 274 2.79 11.01 0.37
N TRP A 275 2.37 10.16 -0.56
CA TRP A 275 2.19 10.56 -1.95
C TRP A 275 1.07 9.77 -2.62
N GLU A 276 0.53 10.36 -3.68
CA GLU A 276 -0.42 9.70 -4.55
C GLU A 276 -0.21 10.04 -6.03
N PHE A 277 -0.66 9.13 -6.87
CA PHE A 277 -0.74 9.31 -8.31
C PHE A 277 -1.99 8.60 -8.82
N SER A 278 -2.72 9.20 -9.74
CA SER A 278 -3.77 8.51 -10.46
C SER A 278 -3.94 9.04 -11.88
N ALA A 279 -4.35 8.15 -12.78
CA ALA A 279 -4.67 8.45 -14.16
C ALA A 279 -5.84 7.59 -14.64
N GLY A 280 -6.80 8.19 -15.32
CA GLY A 280 -7.97 7.47 -15.83
C GLY A 280 -9.06 8.36 -16.40
N ILE A 281 -10.24 7.79 -16.58
CA ILE A 281 -11.47 8.46 -17.01
C ILE A 281 -12.36 8.68 -15.79
N GLU A 282 -12.90 9.88 -15.64
CA GLU A 282 -13.94 10.20 -14.67
C GLU A 282 -15.06 11.03 -15.31
N GLN A 283 -16.22 11.09 -14.66
CA GLN A 283 -17.28 12.03 -15.05
C GLN A 283 -17.07 13.37 -14.31
N ALA A 284 -16.90 14.45 -15.07
CA ALA A 284 -16.81 15.81 -14.55
C ALA A 284 -18.21 16.35 -14.22
N ASP A 285 -18.84 15.77 -13.20
CA ASP A 285 -20.22 16.08 -12.78
C ASP A 285 -20.42 17.54 -12.36
N GLU A 286 -19.36 18.21 -11.89
CA GLU A 286 -19.31 19.65 -11.61
C GLU A 286 -19.60 20.51 -12.85
N THR A 287 -19.54 19.93 -14.05
CA THR A 287 -19.84 20.66 -15.28
C THR A 287 -21.33 20.91 -15.49
N GLY A 288 -22.20 20.25 -14.72
CA GLY A 288 -23.65 20.34 -14.83
C GLY A 288 -24.23 19.68 -16.07
N ARG A 289 -23.42 18.96 -16.86
CA ARG A 289 -23.89 18.15 -17.99
C ARG A 289 -24.68 16.95 -17.48
N GLN A 290 -25.49 16.37 -18.35
CA GLN A 290 -26.27 15.18 -18.03
C GLN A 290 -25.38 13.99 -17.63
N SER A 291 -25.86 13.14 -16.72
CA SER A 291 -25.21 11.88 -16.32
C SER A 291 -24.68 11.12 -17.54
N GLY A 292 -23.39 10.78 -17.53
CA GLY A 292 -22.76 10.02 -18.61
C GLY A 292 -22.49 10.80 -19.89
N THR A 293 -22.44 12.14 -19.84
CA THR A 293 -22.01 13.00 -20.96
C THR A 293 -20.82 13.89 -20.60
N SER A 294 -20.23 13.71 -19.42
CA SER A 294 -19.17 14.56 -18.87
C SER A 294 -17.83 13.81 -18.72
N ALA A 295 -17.62 12.75 -19.50
CA ALA A 295 -16.38 11.98 -19.45
C ALA A 295 -15.16 12.85 -19.77
N VAL A 296 -14.15 12.78 -18.92
CA VAL A 296 -12.85 13.43 -19.10
C VAL A 296 -11.75 12.44 -18.75
N TRP A 297 -10.62 12.53 -19.44
CA TRP A 297 -9.37 11.96 -18.96
C TRP A 297 -8.84 12.86 -17.84
N ALA A 298 -8.55 12.29 -16.67
CA ALA A 298 -8.04 13.01 -15.51
C ALA A 298 -6.76 12.36 -15.00
N MET A 299 -5.83 13.20 -14.58
CA MET A 299 -4.57 12.80 -13.96
C MET A 299 -4.29 13.67 -12.76
N ASN A 300 -3.92 13.07 -11.64
CA ASN A 300 -3.51 13.78 -10.44
C ASN A 300 -2.24 13.19 -9.85
N ALA A 301 -1.43 14.04 -9.24
CA ALA A 301 -0.27 13.65 -8.45
C ALA A 301 -0.23 14.50 -7.18
N GLY A 302 0.02 13.87 -6.04
CA GLY A 302 0.02 14.55 -4.75
C GLY A 302 1.17 14.13 -3.85
N SER A 303 1.59 15.03 -2.97
CA SER A 303 2.58 14.77 -1.92
C SER A 303 2.23 15.55 -0.66
N GLY A 304 2.53 14.97 0.51
CA GLY A 304 2.28 15.62 1.78
C GLY A 304 2.60 14.74 2.98
N MET A 305 1.81 14.92 4.03
CA MET A 305 2.05 14.31 5.34
C MET A 305 0.86 13.46 5.77
N ALA A 306 1.17 12.42 6.53
CA ALA A 306 0.19 11.65 7.27
C ALA A 306 0.58 11.59 8.74
N LEU A 307 -0.37 11.35 9.64
CA LEU A 307 -0.17 11.18 11.07
C LEU A 307 -1.01 9.99 11.52
N GLU A 308 -0.43 9.13 12.36
CA GLU A 308 -1.15 7.98 12.91
C GLU A 308 -1.53 8.23 14.37
N ALA A 309 -2.80 7.99 14.69
CA ALA A 309 -3.31 7.93 16.05
C ALA A 309 -3.87 6.52 16.30
N ARG A 310 -3.68 5.96 17.51
CA ARG A 310 -4.03 4.56 17.81
C ARG A 310 -5.13 4.39 18.87
N ARG A 311 -5.67 5.47 19.43
CA ARG A 311 -6.70 5.41 20.48
C ARG A 311 -7.85 6.38 20.14
N PRO A 312 -9.13 5.97 20.29
CA PRO A 312 -9.64 4.65 20.72
C PRO A 312 -9.57 3.57 19.62
N VAL A 313 -9.37 3.96 18.37
CA VAL A 313 -9.17 3.08 17.20
C VAL A 313 -7.98 3.58 16.39
N ARG A 314 -7.44 2.76 15.49
CA ARG A 314 -6.35 3.17 14.61
C ARG A 314 -6.90 4.14 13.56
N GLN A 315 -6.23 5.29 13.41
CA GLN A 315 -6.58 6.34 12.47
C GLN A 315 -5.32 6.86 11.76
N ILE A 316 -5.42 7.09 10.46
CA ILE A 316 -4.40 7.81 9.69
C ILE A 316 -5.05 9.06 9.12
N TRP A 317 -4.59 10.20 9.62
CA TRP A 317 -4.94 11.52 9.12
C TRP A 317 -3.92 11.93 8.08
N TYR A 318 -4.33 12.49 6.95
CA TYR A 318 -3.38 12.96 5.95
C TYR A 318 -3.85 14.23 5.26
N ALA A 319 -2.88 14.98 4.77
CA ALA A 319 -3.06 16.15 3.92
C ALA A 319 -1.99 16.15 2.83
N LEU A 320 -2.42 16.27 1.58
CA LEU A 320 -1.59 16.26 0.38
C LEU A 320 -1.83 17.54 -0.40
N ALA A 321 -0.76 18.16 -0.87
CA ALA A 321 -0.84 19.10 -1.97
C ALA A 321 -0.95 18.30 -3.27
N GLU A 322 -1.90 18.66 -4.13
CA GLU A 322 -2.19 17.96 -5.38
C GLU A 322 -1.98 18.87 -6.58
N ALA A 323 -1.41 18.32 -7.65
CA ALA A 323 -1.51 18.84 -9.00
C ALA A 323 -2.54 17.99 -9.76
N ASP A 324 -3.42 18.64 -10.53
CA ASP A 324 -4.48 17.99 -11.29
C ASP A 324 -4.51 18.52 -12.73
N SER A 325 -4.76 17.62 -13.67
CA SER A 325 -5.02 17.95 -15.07
C SER A 325 -6.18 17.12 -15.60
N GLY A 326 -6.95 17.72 -16.50
CA GLY A 326 -8.07 17.06 -17.15
C GLY A 326 -8.16 17.41 -18.62
N PHE A 327 -8.60 16.47 -19.45
CA PHE A 327 -8.75 16.62 -20.90
C PHE A 327 -10.07 15.99 -21.36
N GLY A 328 -10.83 16.73 -22.16
CA GLY A 328 -12.07 16.21 -22.74
C GLY A 328 -13.08 17.30 -23.05
N PRO A 329 -14.02 17.03 -23.97
CA PRO A 329 -14.97 18.03 -24.49
C PRO A 329 -16.01 18.49 -23.46
N ALA A 330 -16.09 17.83 -22.30
CA ALA A 330 -16.93 18.26 -21.19
C ALA A 330 -16.41 19.54 -20.52
N LEU A 331 -15.10 19.81 -20.63
CA LEU A 331 -14.41 20.96 -20.05
C LEU A 331 -14.46 22.17 -20.98
N ARG A 332 -14.47 23.37 -20.39
CA ARG A 332 -14.22 24.61 -21.14
C ARG A 332 -12.81 24.55 -21.72
N SER A 333 -12.63 24.93 -22.98
CA SER A 333 -11.36 24.79 -23.72
C SER A 333 -10.88 23.35 -23.91
N SER A 334 -11.69 22.33 -23.58
CA SER A 334 -11.38 20.90 -23.67
C SER A 334 -10.19 20.40 -22.83
N TRP A 335 -9.65 21.22 -21.94
CA TRP A 335 -8.59 20.83 -21.00
C TRP A 335 -8.60 21.73 -19.75
N ARG A 336 -7.92 21.30 -18.69
CA ARG A 336 -7.65 22.09 -17.49
C ARG A 336 -6.35 21.66 -16.82
N ALA A 337 -5.73 22.60 -16.13
CA ALA A 337 -4.58 22.33 -15.26
C ALA A 337 -4.64 23.19 -14.00
N GLY A 338 -4.38 22.57 -12.86
CA GLY A 338 -4.58 23.19 -11.56
C GLY A 338 -3.84 22.50 -10.44
N ALA A 339 -4.02 23.05 -9.25
CA ALA A 339 -3.46 22.51 -8.03
C ALA A 339 -4.41 22.77 -6.87
N GLY A 340 -4.22 22.05 -5.78
CA GLY A 340 -5.01 22.24 -4.58
C GLY A 340 -4.61 21.32 -3.45
N LEU A 341 -5.56 21.04 -2.57
CA LEU A 341 -5.34 20.29 -1.34
C LEU A 341 -6.34 19.16 -1.24
N LYS A 342 -5.85 18.00 -0.82
CA LYS A 342 -6.65 16.84 -0.44
C LYS A 342 -6.33 16.46 0.99
N ALA A 343 -7.35 16.20 1.79
CA ALA A 343 -7.19 15.71 3.15
C ALA A 343 -8.14 14.55 3.40
N GLY A 344 -7.74 13.65 4.30
CA GLY A 344 -8.59 12.54 4.67
C GLY A 344 -8.21 11.90 5.99
N VAL A 345 -9.12 11.04 6.46
CA VAL A 345 -8.92 10.20 7.63
C VAL A 345 -9.36 8.78 7.31
N LEU A 346 -8.43 7.84 7.41
CA LEU A 346 -8.68 6.40 7.37
C LEU A 346 -8.78 5.90 8.81
N ALA A 347 -9.87 5.22 9.17
CA ALA A 347 -10.06 4.59 10.46
C ALA A 347 -10.25 3.08 10.31
N GLU A 348 -9.70 2.32 11.24
CA GLU A 348 -9.73 0.85 11.22
C GLU A 348 -10.09 0.30 12.60
N ASN A 349 -11.08 -0.59 12.64
CA ASN A 349 -11.52 -1.27 13.85
C ASN A 349 -12.04 -2.68 13.51
N GLY A 350 -11.17 -3.69 13.67
CA GLY A 350 -11.50 -5.08 13.37
C GLY A 350 -11.92 -5.27 11.90
N PRO A 351 -13.14 -5.77 11.61
CA PRO A 351 -13.61 -6.01 10.24
C PRO A 351 -14.08 -4.73 9.51
N VAL A 352 -14.08 -3.57 10.18
CA VAL A 352 -14.57 -2.31 9.61
C VAL A 352 -13.42 -1.37 9.29
N ARG A 353 -13.40 -0.87 8.06
CA ARG A 353 -12.57 0.27 7.64
C ARG A 353 -13.46 1.39 7.17
N ALA A 354 -13.15 2.61 7.58
CA ALA A 354 -13.88 3.80 7.16
C ALA A 354 -12.91 4.86 6.67
N LEU A 355 -13.29 5.57 5.62
CA LEU A 355 -12.48 6.60 4.98
C LEU A 355 -13.35 7.82 4.72
N ILE A 356 -12.88 8.98 5.16
CA ILE A 356 -13.45 10.27 4.77
C ILE A 356 -12.36 11.04 4.05
N GLU A 357 -12.66 11.55 2.86
CA GLU A 357 -11.76 12.37 2.05
C GLU A 357 -12.48 13.62 1.58
N ALA A 358 -11.75 14.73 1.51
CA ALA A 358 -12.20 15.94 0.85
C ALA A 358 -11.03 16.54 0.07
N ARG A 359 -11.33 17.13 -1.08
CA ARG A 359 -10.37 17.87 -1.88
C ARG A 359 -10.96 19.14 -2.45
N TYR A 360 -10.09 20.14 -2.55
CA TYR A 360 -10.33 21.39 -3.25
C TYR A 360 -9.25 21.57 -4.31
N LEU A 361 -9.66 21.83 -5.56
CA LEU A 361 -8.74 22.13 -6.66
C LEU A 361 -9.10 23.48 -7.28
N SER A 362 -8.08 24.31 -7.48
CA SER A 362 -8.14 25.56 -8.23
C SER A 362 -7.40 25.38 -9.55
N TYR A 363 -8.02 25.78 -10.66
CA TYR A 363 -7.45 25.63 -12.00
C TYR A 363 -7.01 26.99 -12.54
N ALA A 364 -5.72 27.10 -12.84
CA ALA A 364 -5.12 28.34 -13.34
C ALA A 364 -5.20 28.45 -14.87
N ALA A 365 -5.42 27.34 -15.58
CA ALA A 365 -5.42 27.30 -17.04
C ALA A 365 -6.45 26.30 -17.60
N GLY A 366 -6.95 26.59 -18.81
CA GLY A 366 -8.02 25.83 -19.47
C GLY A 366 -9.38 26.13 -18.84
N ASP A 367 -10.10 25.11 -18.40
CA ASP A 367 -11.31 25.24 -17.60
C ASP A 367 -10.98 25.66 -16.16
N THR A 368 -11.24 26.92 -15.84
CA THR A 368 -10.91 27.52 -14.54
C THR A 368 -11.95 27.27 -13.44
N ARG A 369 -12.99 26.46 -13.70
CA ARG A 369 -14.02 26.12 -12.70
C ARG A 369 -13.40 25.35 -11.52
N PRO A 370 -13.47 25.85 -10.27
CA PRO A 370 -12.91 25.14 -9.14
C PRO A 370 -13.68 23.85 -8.86
N LEU A 371 -12.99 22.86 -8.28
CA LEU A 371 -13.59 21.59 -7.89
C LEU A 371 -13.57 21.43 -6.37
N TRP A 372 -14.76 21.31 -5.79
CA TRP A 372 -14.96 20.78 -4.45
C TRP A 372 -15.52 19.36 -4.56
N ALA A 373 -14.82 18.40 -3.99
CA ALA A 373 -15.24 17.02 -4.01
C ALA A 373 -14.84 16.29 -2.73
N GLY A 374 -15.52 15.20 -2.43
CA GLY A 374 -15.12 14.32 -1.35
C GLY A 374 -15.98 13.09 -1.25
N SER A 375 -15.62 12.22 -0.31
CA SER A 375 -16.35 11.00 -0.04
C SER A 375 -16.27 10.63 1.44
N ALA A 376 -17.27 9.91 1.91
CA ALA A 376 -17.29 9.22 3.17
C ALA A 376 -17.74 7.79 2.89
N ALA A 377 -16.91 6.81 3.22
CA ALA A 377 -17.18 5.42 2.92
C ALA A 377 -16.82 4.53 4.11
N ALA A 378 -17.55 3.43 4.25
CA ALA A 378 -17.30 2.40 5.24
C ALA A 378 -17.43 1.04 4.58
N SER A 379 -16.47 0.17 4.85
CA SER A 379 -16.37 -1.18 4.30
C SER A 379 -16.33 -2.18 5.45
N LEU A 380 -17.22 -3.16 5.41
CA LEU A 380 -17.32 -4.25 6.36
C LEU A 380 -16.86 -5.54 5.68
N ARG A 381 -15.82 -6.17 6.22
CA ARG A 381 -15.41 -7.52 5.84
C ARG A 381 -16.46 -8.53 6.31
N LEU A 382 -17.06 -9.25 5.36
CA LEU A 382 -18.03 -10.32 5.64
C LEU A 382 -17.33 -11.68 5.74
N ALA A 383 -16.37 -11.94 4.84
CA ALA A 383 -15.48 -13.09 4.84
C ALA A 383 -14.14 -12.68 4.21
N ARG A 384 -13.18 -13.61 4.09
CA ARG A 384 -11.89 -13.35 3.42
C ARG A 384 -12.09 -12.72 2.04
N ASP A 385 -12.98 -13.31 1.25
CA ASP A 385 -13.18 -12.93 -0.15
C ASP A 385 -14.50 -12.17 -0.39
N SER A 386 -15.09 -11.55 0.64
CA SER A 386 -16.31 -10.75 0.46
C SER A 386 -16.43 -9.57 1.42
N SER A 387 -16.99 -8.46 0.94
CA SER A 387 -17.25 -7.27 1.75
C SER A 387 -18.53 -6.56 1.34
N ALA A 388 -19.11 -5.81 2.27
CA ALA A 388 -20.18 -4.85 2.00
C ALA A 388 -19.66 -3.43 2.21
N ARG A 389 -19.97 -2.52 1.29
CA ARG A 389 -19.48 -1.13 1.34
C ARG A 389 -20.61 -0.14 1.19
N LEU A 390 -20.65 0.83 2.10
CA LEU A 390 -21.45 2.05 1.98
C LEU A 390 -20.53 3.18 1.51
N GLU A 391 -20.92 3.90 0.48
CA GLU A 391 -20.19 5.06 -0.03
C GLU A 391 -21.15 6.25 -0.15
N TYR A 392 -20.78 7.40 0.39
CA TYR A 392 -21.41 8.68 0.12
C TYR A 392 -20.36 9.58 -0.53
N SER A 393 -20.70 10.23 -1.64
CA SER A 393 -19.77 11.14 -2.32
C SER A 393 -20.48 12.42 -2.73
N TRP A 394 -19.68 13.49 -2.82
CA TRP A 394 -20.11 14.74 -3.42
C TRP A 394 -19.06 15.26 -4.38
N ARG A 395 -19.52 15.85 -5.47
CA ARG A 395 -18.69 16.47 -6.50
C ARG A 395 -19.42 17.68 -7.07
N GLY A 396 -18.94 18.87 -6.76
CA GLY A 396 -19.69 20.10 -7.02
C GLY A 396 -21.05 20.06 -6.31
N SER A 397 -22.15 20.18 -7.06
CA SER A 397 -23.52 20.10 -6.54
C SER A 397 -24.09 18.68 -6.54
N VAL A 398 -23.41 17.71 -7.15
CA VAL A 398 -23.87 16.32 -7.24
C VAL A 398 -23.51 15.59 -5.94
N LYS A 399 -24.50 14.87 -5.41
CA LYS A 399 -24.37 14.02 -4.23
C LYS A 399 -24.95 12.66 -4.56
N GLU A 400 -24.29 11.60 -4.11
CA GLU A 400 -24.72 10.23 -4.33
C GLU A 400 -24.39 9.35 -3.13
N ALA A 401 -25.23 8.34 -2.89
CA ALA A 401 -25.03 7.35 -1.85
C ALA A 401 -25.22 5.95 -2.43
N GLY A 402 -24.19 5.11 -2.38
CA GLY A 402 -24.20 3.76 -2.90
C GLY A 402 -24.02 2.71 -1.81
N ILE A 403 -24.61 1.54 -2.02
CA ILE A 403 -24.35 0.33 -1.23
C ILE A 403 -23.88 -0.74 -2.20
N TYR A 404 -22.72 -1.33 -1.95
CA TYR A 404 -22.11 -2.32 -2.83
C TYR A 404 -21.82 -3.61 -2.07
N PHE A 405 -22.07 -4.73 -2.72
CA PHE A 405 -21.50 -6.01 -2.33
C PHE A 405 -20.30 -6.30 -3.21
N HIS A 406 -19.18 -6.68 -2.59
CA HIS A 406 -17.95 -7.05 -3.27
C HIS A 406 -17.62 -8.52 -3.07
N GLN A 407 -17.18 -9.16 -4.14
CA GLN A 407 -16.59 -10.48 -4.15
C GLN A 407 -15.17 -10.37 -4.70
N PHE A 408 -14.22 -11.00 -4.02
CA PHE A 408 -12.85 -11.14 -4.47
C PHE A 408 -12.68 -12.52 -5.10
N VAL A 409 -12.09 -12.56 -6.30
CA VAL A 409 -11.88 -13.80 -7.06
C VAL A 409 -10.49 -13.83 -7.66
N PHE A 410 -9.98 -15.03 -7.92
CA PHE A 410 -8.73 -15.22 -8.63
C PHE A 410 -8.88 -14.72 -10.08
N ALA A 411 -7.87 -14.01 -10.59
CA ALA A 411 -7.81 -13.54 -11.97
C ALA A 411 -6.97 -14.52 -12.81
N PRO A 412 -7.58 -15.35 -13.67
CA PRO A 412 -6.85 -16.26 -14.56
C PRO A 412 -6.21 -15.55 -15.77
#